data_AF-A0A4R7Z9T2-F1
#
_entry.id   AF-A0A4R7Z9T2-F1
#
_cell.length_a   1.000
_cell.length_b   1.000
_cell.length_c   1.000
_cell.angle_alpha   90.00
_cell.angle_beta   90.00
_cell.angle_gamma   90.00
#
_symmetry.space_group_name_H-M   'P 1'
#
loop_
_entity.id
_entity.type
_entity.pdbx_description
1 polymer ?
#
loop_
_entity_poly.entity_id
_entity_poly.type
_entity_poly.pdbx_seq_one_letter_code
_entity_poly.pdbx_strand_id
1 'polypeptide(L)'
;MEQLDARFQDLHVLVVIVNHKRRKIVTDALRELRVPRQFVIKAKGTASTSMMDLLGLGDIENDFVISFMVKQWVPLVIRHLSEHLHLARRGAGIAFSIPISSMMVPTICKDKKIAHKWQNDITGETMETQSNHELLVILSEEGRNEQIMEAAREAGATGGTTFHALRKGSKELGKFFGMSLQDKKDVTTILVASHEKDRIANAVMQALAEDREKVIFTLPAQFVSGLELQNEE
;
A
#
# COMPACT_ATOMS: atom_id res chain seq x y z
N MET A 1 -18.23 10.02 29.40
CA MET A 1 -17.17 9.12 28.91
C MET A 1 -16.74 9.69 27.57
N GLU A 2 -15.52 10.20 27.51
CA GLU A 2 -15.03 11.17 26.53
C GLU A 2 -15.32 10.80 25.08
N GLN A 3 -15.79 11.78 24.32
CA GLN A 3 -15.69 11.78 22.87
C GLN A 3 -14.21 11.62 22.53
N LEU A 4 -13.83 10.45 22.00
CA LEU A 4 -12.51 10.26 21.42
C LEU A 4 -12.44 11.15 20.19
N ASP A 5 -11.83 12.31 20.36
CA ASP A 5 -11.51 13.28 19.32
C ASP A 5 -10.60 12.58 18.30
N ALA A 6 -11.15 12.17 17.15
CA ALA A 6 -10.43 11.44 16.11
C ALA A 6 -9.55 12.37 15.26
N ARG A 7 -8.88 13.33 15.91
CA ARG A 7 -7.70 13.96 15.33
C ARG A 7 -6.53 12.99 15.50
N PHE A 8 -5.67 12.93 14.50
CA PHE A 8 -4.31 12.36 14.54
C PHE A 8 -4.19 10.85 14.47
N GLN A 9 -3.66 10.36 13.33
CA GLN A 9 -2.90 9.12 13.29
C GLN A 9 -1.79 9.26 12.23
N ASP A 10 -0.53 9.36 12.66
CA ASP A 10 0.67 9.16 11.82
C ASP A 10 0.54 7.76 11.19
N LEU A 11 0.03 7.68 9.95
CA LEU A 11 -0.20 6.40 9.29
C LEU A 11 1.07 5.92 8.61
N HIS A 12 1.32 4.63 8.73
CA HIS A 12 2.44 3.95 8.14
C HIS A 12 1.95 2.74 7.33
N VAL A 13 2.61 2.53 6.19
CA VAL A 13 2.60 1.25 5.50
C VAL A 13 3.65 0.36 6.12
N LEU A 14 3.25 -0.72 6.80
CA LEU A 14 4.15 -1.81 7.15
C LEU A 14 4.40 -2.66 5.89
N VAL A 15 5.67 -2.88 5.57
CA VAL A 15 6.13 -3.74 4.49
C VAL A 15 6.93 -4.89 5.09
N VAL A 16 6.56 -6.12 4.73
CA VAL A 16 7.32 -7.33 5.05
C VAL A 16 7.70 -8.02 3.76
N ILE A 17 8.99 -8.09 3.48
CA ILE A 17 9.55 -8.83 2.35
C ILE A 17 10.01 -10.18 2.87
N VAL A 18 9.44 -11.25 2.35
CA VAL A 18 9.80 -12.61 2.80
C VAL A 18 9.76 -13.57 1.63
N ASN A 19 10.53 -14.66 1.70
CA ASN A 19 10.37 -15.77 0.77
C ASN A 19 8.91 -16.25 0.76
N HIS A 20 8.36 -16.50 -0.43
CA HIS A 20 6.98 -16.90 -0.65
C HIS A 20 6.54 -18.05 0.28
N LYS A 21 7.41 -19.04 0.51
CA LYS A 21 7.15 -20.21 1.38
C LYS A 21 6.87 -19.82 2.84
N ARG A 22 7.33 -18.64 3.26
CA ARG A 22 7.22 -18.14 4.63
C ARG A 22 6.16 -17.06 4.80
N ARG A 23 5.49 -16.63 3.73
CA ARG A 23 4.38 -15.66 3.79
C ARG A 23 3.34 -16.04 4.85
N LYS A 24 2.99 -17.33 4.96
CA LYS A 24 1.94 -17.78 5.88
C LYS A 24 2.23 -17.35 7.33
N ILE A 25 3.50 -17.42 7.74
CA ILE A 25 3.97 -16.99 9.07
C ILE A 25 3.67 -15.51 9.27
N VAL A 26 3.97 -14.67 8.28
CA VAL A 26 3.65 -13.23 8.30
C VAL A 26 2.14 -13.02 8.45
N THR A 27 1.34 -13.66 7.59
CA THR A 27 -0.11 -13.42 7.55
C THR A 27 -0.83 -13.90 8.81
N ASP A 28 -0.33 -14.97 9.45
CA ASP A 28 -0.86 -15.50 10.70
C ASP A 28 -0.45 -14.63 11.88
N ALA A 29 0.83 -14.22 11.97
CA ALA A 29 1.31 -13.31 13.01
C ALA A 29 0.57 -11.96 12.99
N LEU A 30 0.29 -11.41 11.79
CA LEU A 30 -0.52 -10.20 11.65
C LEU A 30 -2.00 -10.44 12.03
N ARG A 31 -2.54 -11.64 11.77
CA ARG A 31 -3.91 -11.99 12.14
C ARG A 31 -4.08 -12.13 13.66
N GLU A 32 -3.09 -12.68 14.36
CA GLU A 32 -3.06 -12.79 15.83
C GLU A 32 -3.17 -11.41 16.49
N LEU A 33 -2.45 -10.43 15.95
CA LEU A 33 -2.54 -9.03 16.37
C LEU A 33 -3.78 -8.28 15.86
N ARG A 34 -4.70 -8.99 15.18
CA ARG A 34 -5.91 -8.43 14.57
C ARG A 34 -5.63 -7.29 13.60
N VAL A 35 -4.46 -7.25 12.96
CA VAL A 35 -4.14 -6.28 11.91
C VAL A 35 -5.08 -6.55 10.73
N PRO A 36 -6.00 -5.61 10.42
CA PRO A 36 -6.98 -5.82 9.37
C PRO A 36 -6.31 -5.66 7.99
N ARG A 37 -6.78 -6.43 7.00
CA ARG A 37 -6.48 -6.28 5.57
C ARG A 37 -4.98 -6.24 5.21
N GLN A 38 -4.49 -7.36 4.70
CA GLN A 38 -3.12 -7.50 4.20
C GLN A 38 -3.17 -7.57 2.67
N PHE A 39 -2.25 -6.90 1.99
CA PHE A 39 -2.07 -7.02 0.54
C PHE A 39 -0.76 -7.74 0.26
N VAL A 40 -0.80 -8.73 -0.63
CA VAL A 40 0.36 -9.56 -0.96
C VAL A 40 0.67 -9.35 -2.43
N ILE A 41 1.83 -8.77 -2.72
CA ILE A 41 2.35 -8.61 -4.08
C ILE A 41 3.47 -9.63 -4.27
N LYS A 42 3.37 -10.45 -5.33
CA LYS A 42 4.44 -11.39 -5.68
C LYS A 42 5.63 -10.60 -6.24
N ALA A 43 6.83 -10.99 -5.84
CA ALA A 43 8.06 -10.37 -6.30
C ALA A 43 9.18 -11.40 -6.50
N LYS A 44 10.21 -11.00 -7.24
CA LYS A 44 11.40 -11.80 -7.45
C LYS A 44 12.52 -11.30 -6.54
N GLY A 45 13.08 -12.20 -5.75
CA GLY A 45 14.27 -11.96 -4.93
C GLY A 45 15.54 -12.00 -5.78
N THR A 46 16.45 -11.08 -5.50
CA THR A 46 17.73 -10.95 -6.21
C THR A 46 18.94 -11.34 -5.36
N ALA A 47 18.74 -11.59 -4.08
CA ALA A 47 19.79 -12.06 -3.18
C ALA A 47 20.08 -13.55 -3.47
N SER A 48 20.85 -13.82 -4.53
CA SER A 48 21.24 -15.19 -4.84
C SER A 48 22.25 -15.73 -3.83
N THR A 49 22.18 -17.03 -3.60
CA THR A 49 23.34 -17.82 -3.14
C THR A 49 23.93 -18.48 -4.37
N SER A 50 25.24 -18.36 -4.58
CA SER A 50 25.99 -18.75 -5.80
C SER A 50 25.69 -20.16 -6.36
N MET A 51 25.15 -21.07 -5.54
CA MET A 51 24.74 -22.41 -5.95
C MET A 51 23.42 -22.45 -6.76
N MET A 52 22.48 -21.52 -6.52
CA MET A 52 21.17 -21.49 -7.19
C MET A 52 21.27 -21.00 -8.63
N ASP A 53 22.14 -20.02 -8.87
CA ASP A 53 22.43 -19.49 -10.21
C ASP A 53 23.11 -20.55 -11.08
N LEU A 54 23.99 -21.37 -10.48
CA LEU A 54 24.70 -22.46 -11.17
C LEU A 54 23.76 -23.60 -11.60
N LEU A 55 22.74 -23.90 -10.80
CA LEU A 55 21.79 -24.99 -11.06
C LEU A 55 20.60 -24.57 -11.95
N GLY A 56 20.52 -23.30 -12.37
CA GLY A 56 19.39 -22.79 -13.15
C GLY A 56 18.06 -22.80 -12.39
N LEU A 57 18.09 -22.93 -11.06
CA LEU A 57 16.91 -22.91 -10.17
C LEU A 57 16.55 -21.47 -9.73
N GLY A 58 16.98 -20.49 -10.52
CA GLY A 58 17.33 -19.11 -10.15
C GLY A 58 16.21 -18.13 -9.78
N ASP A 59 15.02 -18.60 -9.40
CA ASP A 59 13.94 -17.71 -8.97
C ASP A 59 13.64 -17.91 -7.49
N ILE A 60 14.24 -17.07 -6.64
CA ILE A 60 13.78 -16.90 -5.27
C ILE A 60 12.49 -16.09 -5.34
N GLU A 61 11.34 -16.75 -5.31
CA GLU A 61 10.06 -16.06 -5.17
C GLU A 61 9.96 -15.44 -3.76
N ASN A 62 9.81 -14.13 -3.72
CA ASN A 62 9.51 -13.36 -2.52
C ASN A 62 8.08 -12.81 -2.62
N ASP A 63 7.50 -12.48 -1.47
CA ASP A 63 6.25 -11.73 -1.40
C ASP A 63 6.52 -10.42 -0.64
N PHE A 64 5.99 -9.31 -1.16
CA PHE A 64 5.76 -8.09 -0.38
C PHE A 64 4.41 -8.21 0.30
N VAL A 65 4.40 -8.29 1.63
CA VAL A 65 3.19 -8.23 2.44
C VAL A 65 3.06 -6.81 2.98
N ILE A 66 1.98 -6.14 2.61
CA ILE A 66 1.69 -4.75 2.93
C ILE A 66 0.50 -4.68 3.88
N SER A 67 0.59 -3.86 4.92
CA SER A 67 -0.51 -3.58 5.84
C SER A 67 -0.47 -2.14 6.32
N PHE A 68 -1.64 -1.56 6.54
CA PHE A 68 -1.78 -0.18 7.00
C PHE A 68 -1.97 -0.16 8.51
N MET A 69 -1.23 0.69 9.21
CA MET A 69 -1.37 0.87 10.65
C MET A 69 -0.90 2.24 11.07
N VAL A 70 -1.19 2.58 12.31
CA VAL A 70 -0.62 3.78 12.93
C VAL A 70 0.80 3.53 13.42
N LYS A 71 1.63 4.58 13.39
CA LYS A 71 3.03 4.56 13.82
C LYS A 71 3.24 3.97 15.20
N GLN A 72 2.38 4.30 16.16
CA GLN A 72 2.53 3.78 17.54
C GLN A 72 2.44 2.24 17.64
N TRP A 73 1.78 1.58 16.68
CA TRP A 73 1.68 0.11 16.64
C TRP A 73 2.84 -0.55 15.88
N VAL A 74 3.57 0.20 15.04
CA VAL A 74 4.64 -0.35 14.19
C VAL A 74 5.71 -1.09 15.00
N PRO A 75 6.29 -0.55 16.10
CA PRO A 75 7.33 -1.25 16.85
C PRO A 75 6.85 -2.57 17.45
N LEU A 76 5.60 -2.60 17.94
CA LEU A 76 4.99 -3.80 18.50
C LEU A 76 4.81 -4.88 17.44
N VAL A 77 4.28 -4.50 16.27
CA VAL A 77 4.04 -5.45 15.17
C VAL A 77 5.37 -5.98 14.60
N ILE A 78 6.37 -5.11 14.40
CA ILE A 78 7.70 -5.54 13.92
C ILE A 78 8.37 -6.48 14.93
N ARG A 79 8.25 -6.21 16.23
CA ARG A 79 8.77 -7.11 17.27
C ARG A 79 8.11 -8.49 17.19
N HIS A 80 6.77 -8.54 17.12
CA HIS A 80 6.02 -9.79 16.99
C HIS A 80 6.46 -10.58 15.75
N LEU A 81 6.58 -9.91 14.60
CA LEU A 81 7.09 -10.51 13.37
C LEU A 81 8.54 -10.98 13.50
N SER A 82 9.39 -10.22 14.18
CA SER A 82 10.80 -10.58 14.41
C SER A 82 10.93 -11.86 15.21
N GLU A 83 10.08 -12.05 16.23
CA GLU A 83 10.04 -13.25 17.06
C GLU A 83 9.58 -14.47 16.24
N HIS A 84 8.51 -14.32 15.43
CA HIS A 84 7.94 -15.41 14.61
C HIS A 84 8.79 -15.79 13.38
N LEU A 85 9.45 -14.81 12.76
CA LEU A 85 10.26 -15.03 11.55
C LEU A 85 11.75 -15.18 11.85
N HIS A 86 12.19 -14.91 13.08
CA HIS A 86 13.61 -14.82 13.44
C HIS A 86 14.38 -13.86 12.50
N LEU A 87 13.87 -12.64 12.32
CA LEU A 87 14.38 -11.66 11.33
C LEU A 87 15.86 -11.29 11.49
N ALA A 88 16.47 -11.54 12.65
CA ALA A 88 17.90 -11.37 12.86
C ALA A 88 18.77 -12.36 12.06
N ARG A 89 18.19 -13.45 11.54
CA ARG A 89 18.92 -14.45 10.74
C ARG A 89 18.98 -14.05 9.26
N ARG A 90 20.12 -14.34 8.61
CA ARG A 90 20.27 -14.12 7.16
C ARG A 90 19.20 -14.88 6.38
N GLY A 91 18.57 -14.22 5.41
CA GLY A 91 17.51 -14.81 4.58
C GLY A 91 16.17 -14.95 5.30
N ALA A 92 16.01 -14.40 6.52
CA ALA A 92 14.77 -14.50 7.25
C ALA A 92 13.63 -13.62 6.69
N GLY A 93 13.96 -12.67 5.82
CA GLY A 93 13.07 -11.61 5.37
C GLY A 93 13.46 -10.28 6.00
N ILE A 94 12.72 -9.23 5.63
CA ILE A 94 12.92 -7.86 6.09
C ILE A 94 11.55 -7.30 6.44
N ALA A 95 11.43 -6.60 7.57
CA ALA A 95 10.23 -5.87 7.94
C ALA A 95 10.59 -4.42 8.25
N PHE A 96 9.86 -3.48 7.66
CA PHE A 96 10.08 -2.05 7.84
C PHE A 96 8.76 -1.30 7.59
N SER A 97 8.72 -0.01 7.93
CA SER A 97 7.54 0.83 7.68
C SER A 97 7.90 2.08 6.90
N ILE A 98 6.99 2.51 6.04
CA ILE A 98 7.09 3.78 5.30
C ILE A 98 5.96 4.69 5.80
N PRO A 99 6.24 5.96 6.14
CA PRO A 99 5.17 6.92 6.44
C PRO A 99 4.28 7.14 5.21
N ILE A 100 2.97 7.20 5.44
CA ILE A 100 2.01 7.64 4.43
C ILE A 100 2.00 9.17 4.47
N SER A 101 1.94 9.85 3.33
CA SER A 101 1.74 11.31 3.33
C SER A 101 0.26 11.62 3.58
N SER A 102 -0.62 11.03 2.78
CA SER A 102 -2.07 11.19 2.91
C SER A 102 -2.83 9.94 2.44
N MET A 103 -4.01 9.66 3.00
CA MET A 103 -4.88 8.56 2.62
C MET A 103 -6.32 9.05 2.50
N MET A 104 -7.00 8.72 1.40
CA MET A 104 -8.41 9.07 1.24
C MET A 104 -9.28 8.08 2.02
N VAL A 105 -10.05 8.60 2.98
CA VAL A 105 -10.93 7.80 3.84
C VAL A 105 -12.38 8.21 3.63
N PRO A 106 -13.32 7.25 3.50
CA PRO A 106 -14.73 7.57 3.39
C PRO A 106 -15.23 8.21 4.68
N THR A 107 -15.92 9.34 4.55
CA THR A 107 -16.62 10.04 5.64
C THR A 107 -18.09 10.19 5.28
N ILE A 108 -18.95 10.06 6.29
CA ILE A 108 -20.38 10.33 6.13
C ILE A 108 -20.59 11.83 6.34
N CYS A 109 -21.10 12.50 5.31
CA CYS A 109 -21.48 13.91 5.40
C CYS A 109 -22.86 14.08 6.06
N LYS A 110 -23.21 15.31 6.46
CA LYS A 110 -24.49 15.65 7.10
C LYS A 110 -25.71 15.15 6.31
N ASP A 111 -25.60 15.11 4.98
CA ASP A 111 -26.67 14.67 4.07
C ASP A 111 -26.69 13.15 3.83
N LYS A 112 -26.03 12.35 4.68
CA LYS A 112 -25.88 10.88 4.55
C LYS A 112 -25.22 10.39 3.25
N LYS A 113 -24.59 11.29 2.49
CA LYS A 113 -23.73 10.95 1.35
C LYS A 113 -22.35 10.55 1.83
N ILE A 114 -21.74 9.55 1.17
CA ILE A 114 -20.33 9.20 1.38
C ILE A 114 -19.49 10.20 0.58
N ALA A 115 -18.67 10.96 1.28
CA ALA A 115 -17.59 11.73 0.68
C ALA A 115 -16.25 11.08 1.05
N HIS A 116 -15.18 11.45 0.36
CA HIS A 116 -13.82 11.06 0.75
C HIS A 116 -13.06 12.30 1.15
N LYS A 117 -12.29 12.21 2.23
CA LYS A 117 -11.38 13.27 2.67
C LYS A 117 -9.99 12.69 2.84
N TRP A 118 -8.98 13.49 2.55
CA TRP A 118 -7.63 13.18 2.97
C TRP A 118 -7.58 13.12 4.50
N GLN A 119 -7.03 12.02 4.98
CA GLN A 119 -6.59 11.84 6.35
C GLN A 119 -5.09 11.60 6.33
N ASN A 120 -4.46 11.80 7.48
CA ASN A 120 -3.01 11.89 7.65
C ASN A 120 -2.47 13.24 7.16
N ASP A 121 -1.72 13.89 8.03
CA ASP A 121 -1.19 15.23 7.80
C ASP A 121 0.28 15.24 8.20
N ILE A 122 1.09 14.50 7.45
CA ILE A 122 2.55 14.66 7.51
C ILE A 122 2.99 15.75 6.52
N THR A 123 2.18 16.79 6.31
CA THR A 123 2.62 17.98 5.58
C THR A 123 3.55 18.82 6.45
N GLY A 124 4.79 18.34 6.59
CA GLY A 124 5.94 19.23 6.82
C GLY A 124 6.47 19.41 8.24
N GLU A 125 6.10 18.59 9.23
CA GLU A 125 6.69 18.72 10.58
C GLU A 125 8.10 18.08 10.71
N THR A 126 8.49 17.18 9.80
CA THR A 126 9.80 16.49 9.84
C THR A 126 10.50 16.47 8.48
N MET A 127 11.83 16.57 8.48
CA MET A 127 12.66 16.55 7.25
C MET A 127 12.47 15.30 6.38
N GLU A 128 12.04 14.18 6.98
CA GLU A 128 11.86 12.88 6.30
C GLU A 128 10.67 12.85 5.33
N THR A 129 9.72 13.78 5.43
CA THR A 129 8.48 13.78 4.63
C THR A 129 8.27 15.03 3.78
N GLN A 130 9.19 16.00 3.85
CA GLN A 130 9.18 17.13 2.92
C GLN A 130 9.55 16.62 1.52
N SER A 131 8.58 16.70 0.61
CA SER A 131 8.74 16.28 -0.78
C SER A 131 7.92 17.14 -1.73
N ASN A 132 8.52 17.51 -2.86
CA ASN A 132 7.84 18.20 -3.95
C ASN A 132 7.04 17.24 -4.84
N HIS A 133 7.17 15.93 -4.63
CA HIS A 133 6.46 14.88 -5.34
C HIS A 133 5.87 13.84 -4.39
N GLU A 134 4.77 13.26 -4.81
CA GLU A 134 4.05 12.20 -4.09
C GLU A 134 3.87 11.01 -5.02
N LEU A 135 4.05 9.80 -4.49
CA LEU A 135 3.64 8.59 -5.20
C LEU A 135 2.19 8.26 -4.80
N LEU A 136 1.25 8.55 -5.69
CA LEU A 136 -0.14 8.16 -5.56
C LEU A 136 -0.27 6.66 -5.81
N VAL A 137 -0.80 5.93 -4.84
CA VAL A 137 -1.02 4.49 -4.89
C VAL A 137 -2.51 4.23 -4.78
N ILE A 138 -3.05 3.52 -5.77
CA ILE A 138 -4.46 3.18 -5.90
C ILE A 138 -4.58 1.66 -5.90
N LEU A 139 -5.26 1.11 -4.91
CA LEU A 139 -5.67 -0.29 -4.87
C LEU A 139 -7.12 -0.37 -5.34
N SER A 140 -7.42 -1.20 -6.32
CA SER A 140 -8.76 -1.39 -6.88
C SER A 140 -9.08 -2.86 -7.14
N GLU A 141 -10.33 -3.16 -7.45
CA GLU A 141 -10.70 -4.43 -8.09
C GLU A 141 -9.91 -4.66 -9.39
N GLU A 142 -9.70 -5.94 -9.73
CA GLU A 142 -9.03 -6.36 -10.96
C GLU A 142 -9.79 -5.83 -12.20
N GLY A 143 -9.05 -5.32 -13.19
CA GLY A 143 -9.59 -4.82 -14.45
C GLY A 143 -9.96 -3.33 -14.47
N ARG A 144 -9.58 -2.56 -13.44
CA ARG A 144 -9.88 -1.11 -13.34
C ARG A 144 -8.75 -0.19 -13.79
N ASN A 145 -7.58 -0.74 -14.13
CA ASN A 145 -6.38 0.04 -14.47
C ASN A 145 -6.60 1.07 -15.58
N GLU A 146 -7.26 0.69 -16.67
CA GLU A 146 -7.50 1.63 -17.79
C GLU A 146 -8.41 2.78 -17.36
N GLN A 147 -9.49 2.47 -16.62
CA GLN A 147 -10.41 3.47 -16.08
C GLN A 147 -9.70 4.45 -15.14
N ILE A 148 -8.77 3.96 -14.32
CA ILE A 148 -7.95 4.78 -13.43
C ILE A 148 -7.03 5.69 -14.25
N MET A 149 -6.31 5.12 -15.21
CA MET A 149 -5.32 5.87 -15.99
C MET A 149 -5.97 6.89 -16.92
N GLU A 150 -7.15 6.61 -17.48
CA GLU A 150 -7.88 7.59 -18.29
C GLU A 150 -8.26 8.81 -17.46
N ALA A 151 -8.93 8.61 -16.32
CA ALA A 151 -9.30 9.70 -15.43
C ALA A 151 -8.07 10.48 -14.89
N ALA A 152 -6.96 9.78 -14.63
CA ALA A 152 -5.74 10.43 -14.20
C ALA A 152 -5.10 11.27 -15.31
N ARG A 153 -5.05 10.79 -16.56
CA ARG A 153 -4.51 11.52 -17.71
C ARG A 153 -5.35 12.75 -18.05
N GLU A 154 -6.67 12.63 -18.04
CA GLU A 154 -7.59 13.78 -18.19
C GLU A 154 -7.33 14.85 -17.11
N ALA A 155 -6.93 14.42 -15.91
CA ALA A 155 -6.58 15.30 -14.80
C ALA A 155 -5.11 15.78 -14.82
N GLY A 156 -4.32 15.45 -15.85
CA GLY A 156 -2.94 15.93 -16.05
C GLY A 156 -1.83 14.94 -15.71
N ALA A 157 -2.13 13.71 -15.29
CA ALA A 157 -1.09 12.71 -15.04
C ALA A 157 -0.38 12.29 -16.35
N THR A 158 0.95 12.19 -16.30
CA THR A 158 1.77 11.86 -17.49
C THR A 158 1.91 10.35 -17.73
N GLY A 159 1.78 9.54 -16.68
CA GLY A 159 1.94 8.09 -16.75
C GLY A 159 1.77 7.41 -15.40
N GLY A 160 1.80 6.09 -15.41
CA GLY A 160 1.65 5.29 -14.20
C GLY A 160 2.21 3.88 -14.39
N THR A 161 2.39 3.16 -13.28
CA THR A 161 2.83 1.77 -13.26
C THR A 161 1.78 0.91 -12.57
N THR A 162 1.39 -0.19 -13.21
CA THR A 162 0.34 -1.09 -12.70
C THR A 162 0.89 -2.49 -12.42
N PHE A 163 0.44 -3.12 -11.33
CA PHE A 163 0.77 -4.51 -11.00
C PHE A 163 -0.33 -5.14 -10.14
N HIS A 164 -0.31 -6.46 -9.99
CA HIS A 164 -1.35 -7.19 -9.25
C HIS A 164 -0.97 -7.45 -7.79
N ALA A 165 -1.97 -7.41 -6.92
CA ALA A 165 -1.89 -7.79 -5.52
C ALA A 165 -2.98 -8.80 -5.15
N LEU A 166 -2.78 -9.52 -4.05
CA LEU A 166 -3.74 -10.42 -3.46
C LEU A 166 -4.14 -9.89 -2.09
N ARG A 167 -5.42 -9.58 -1.91
CA ARG A 167 -5.96 -9.19 -0.61
C ARG A 167 -6.18 -10.43 0.26
N LYS A 168 -5.72 -10.35 1.49
CA LYS A 168 -5.89 -11.34 2.56
C LYS A 168 -6.55 -10.67 3.76
N GLY A 169 -7.75 -11.13 4.14
CA GLY A 169 -8.48 -10.62 5.31
C GLY A 169 -9.98 -10.44 5.05
N SER A 170 -10.77 -10.77 6.07
CA SER A 170 -12.23 -10.62 6.23
C SER A 170 -13.14 -10.99 5.04
N LYS A 171 -13.10 -12.26 4.64
CA LYS A 171 -14.34 -13.02 4.36
C LYS A 171 -14.29 -14.30 5.20
N GLU A 172 -14.82 -14.25 6.41
CA GLU A 172 -15.18 -15.48 7.16
C GLU A 172 -16.18 -16.36 6.38
N LEU A 173 -16.77 -15.83 5.31
CA LEU A 173 -17.66 -16.55 4.39
C LEU A 173 -16.96 -17.55 3.46
N GLY A 174 -15.62 -17.61 3.44
CA GLY A 174 -14.87 -18.57 2.61
C GLY A 174 -14.80 -20.01 3.15
N LYS A 175 -15.46 -20.32 4.29
CA LYS A 175 -15.44 -21.68 4.87
C LYS A 175 -16.43 -22.66 4.23
N PHE A 176 -17.29 -22.23 3.31
CA PHE A 176 -18.30 -23.11 2.69
C PHE A 176 -17.84 -23.86 1.44
N PHE A 177 -16.71 -23.50 0.84
CA PHE A 177 -16.08 -24.25 -0.24
C PHE A 177 -14.58 -24.24 0.03
N GLY A 178 -13.91 -25.39 0.05
CA GLY A 178 -12.50 -25.57 0.42
C GLY A 178 -11.44 -24.87 -0.46
N MET A 179 -11.78 -23.72 -1.07
CA MET A 179 -10.89 -22.84 -1.82
C MET A 179 -10.75 -21.54 -1.04
N SER A 180 -9.54 -21.18 -0.60
CA SER A 180 -9.32 -19.83 -0.09
C SER A 180 -9.59 -18.86 -1.23
N LEU A 181 -10.69 -18.11 -1.20
CA LEU A 181 -10.98 -17.08 -2.18
C LEU A 181 -9.95 -15.96 -1.98
N GLN A 182 -8.85 -16.02 -2.73
CA GLN A 182 -7.88 -14.95 -2.78
C GLN A 182 -8.52 -13.85 -3.62
N ASP A 183 -8.73 -12.70 -3.02
CA ASP A 183 -9.34 -11.57 -3.70
C ASP A 183 -8.25 -10.78 -4.42
N LYS A 184 -8.18 -10.94 -5.74
CA LYS A 184 -7.21 -10.23 -6.57
C LYS A 184 -7.55 -8.75 -6.62
N LYS A 185 -6.51 -7.93 -6.57
CA LYS A 185 -6.57 -6.49 -6.67
C LYS A 185 -5.57 -6.03 -7.72
N ASP A 186 -5.91 -4.93 -8.38
CA ASP A 186 -4.93 -4.18 -9.14
C ASP A 186 -4.37 -3.06 -8.27
N VAL A 187 -3.09 -2.76 -8.51
CA VAL A 187 -2.38 -1.65 -7.91
C VAL A 187 -1.91 -0.75 -9.04
N THR A 188 -2.35 0.50 -9.01
CA THR A 188 -1.89 1.55 -9.93
C THR A 188 -1.10 2.58 -9.13
N THR A 189 0.07 2.94 -9.64
CA THR A 189 0.95 3.94 -9.04
C THR A 189 1.21 5.08 -10.02
N ILE A 190 1.11 6.31 -9.55
CA ILE A 190 1.28 7.54 -10.36
C ILE A 190 2.17 8.47 -9.56
N LEU A 191 3.31 8.88 -10.13
CA LEU A 191 4.16 9.89 -9.53
C LEU A 191 3.66 11.27 -9.95
N VAL A 192 3.36 12.13 -8.97
CA VAL A 192 2.74 13.44 -9.21
C VAL A 192 3.48 14.54 -8.46
N ALA A 193 3.48 15.77 -8.98
CA ALA A 193 3.90 16.91 -8.18
C ALA A 193 2.92 17.10 -7.02
N SER A 194 3.42 17.46 -5.83
CA SER A 194 2.62 17.52 -4.61
C SER A 194 1.40 18.45 -4.72
N HIS A 195 1.50 19.52 -5.52
CA HIS A 195 0.41 20.48 -5.77
C HIS A 195 -0.68 19.92 -6.70
N GLU A 196 -0.39 18.91 -7.53
CA GLU A 196 -1.36 18.28 -8.45
C GLU A 196 -2.11 17.12 -7.83
N LYS A 197 -1.59 16.57 -6.72
CA LYS A 197 -2.10 15.40 -6.02
C LYS A 197 -3.61 15.41 -5.86
N ASP A 198 -4.17 16.52 -5.36
CA ASP A 198 -5.59 16.61 -5.05
C ASP A 198 -6.46 16.54 -6.31
N ARG A 199 -6.04 17.23 -7.37
CA ARG A 199 -6.75 17.22 -8.66
C ARG A 199 -6.83 15.81 -9.23
N ILE A 200 -5.68 15.12 -9.32
CA ILE A 200 -5.58 13.79 -9.92
C ILE A 200 -6.29 12.75 -9.05
N ALA A 201 -6.06 12.75 -7.73
CA ALA A 201 -6.69 11.78 -6.83
C ALA A 201 -8.21 11.92 -6.79
N ASN A 202 -8.74 13.14 -6.85
CA ASN A 202 -10.19 13.36 -6.91
C ASN A 202 -10.81 12.85 -8.22
N ALA A 203 -10.14 13.04 -9.36
CA ALA A 203 -10.60 12.50 -10.65
C ALA A 203 -10.66 10.96 -10.60
N VAL A 204 -9.61 10.31 -10.11
CA VAL A 204 -9.57 8.84 -9.94
C VAL A 204 -10.63 8.37 -8.95
N MET A 205 -10.81 9.07 -7.83
CA MET A 205 -11.83 8.75 -6.81
C MET A 205 -13.25 8.76 -7.40
N GLN A 206 -13.55 9.72 -8.28
CA GLN A 206 -14.82 9.80 -8.99
C GLN A 206 -14.98 8.67 -10.01
N ALA A 207 -13.93 8.40 -10.80
CA ALA A 207 -13.95 7.29 -11.75
C ALA A 207 -14.21 5.94 -11.06
N LEU A 208 -13.63 5.73 -9.88
CA LEU A 208 -13.83 4.52 -9.10
C LEU A 208 -15.04 4.55 -8.15
N ALA A 209 -16.08 5.35 -8.43
CA ALA A 209 -17.25 5.46 -7.55
C ALA A 209 -17.89 4.09 -7.20
N GLU A 210 -17.97 3.18 -8.17
CA GLU A 210 -18.56 1.84 -8.02
C GLU A 210 -17.66 0.85 -7.27
N ASP A 211 -16.34 1.09 -7.22
CA ASP A 211 -15.41 0.24 -6.46
C ASP A 211 -15.51 0.58 -4.97
N ARG A 212 -16.17 -0.29 -4.21
CA ARG A 212 -16.38 -0.11 -2.77
C ARG A 212 -15.18 -0.51 -1.91
N GLU A 213 -14.21 -1.19 -2.49
CA GLU A 213 -13.04 -1.71 -1.79
C GLU A 213 -11.76 -0.97 -2.14
N LYS A 214 -11.86 0.08 -2.97
CA LYS A 214 -10.76 0.94 -3.34
C LYS A 214 -10.06 1.54 -2.12
N VAL A 215 -8.74 1.67 -2.23
CA VAL A 215 -7.91 2.41 -1.27
C VAL A 215 -7.01 3.33 -2.08
N ILE A 216 -7.01 4.62 -1.75
CA ILE A 216 -6.16 5.62 -2.38
C ILE A 216 -5.33 6.29 -1.30
N PHE A 217 -4.02 6.24 -1.44
CA PHE A 217 -3.08 6.88 -0.51
C PHE A 217 -1.84 7.35 -1.24
N THR A 218 -1.03 8.18 -0.58
CA THR A 218 0.21 8.71 -1.12
C THR A 218 1.38 8.41 -0.21
N LEU A 219 2.55 8.19 -0.81
CA LEU A 219 3.83 8.08 -0.14
C LEU A 219 4.72 9.26 -0.55
N PRO A 220 5.55 9.81 0.36
CA PRO A 220 6.46 10.89 0.00
C PRO A 220 7.55 10.38 -0.95
N ALA A 221 7.82 11.10 -2.05
CA ALA A 221 8.78 10.68 -3.07
C ALA A 221 9.94 11.69 -3.23
N GLN A 222 11.09 11.40 -2.59
CA GLN A 222 12.26 12.27 -2.60
C GLN A 222 13.24 11.93 -3.74
N PHE A 223 14.07 12.89 -4.14
CA PHE A 223 15.12 12.74 -5.17
C PHE A 223 14.60 12.25 -6.54
N VAL A 224 13.51 12.84 -7.01
CA VAL A 224 12.89 12.51 -8.30
C VAL A 224 13.73 13.06 -9.47
N SER A 225 13.91 12.23 -10.50
CA SER A 225 14.54 12.59 -11.78
C SER A 225 13.87 11.80 -12.92
N GLY A 226 13.99 12.29 -14.16
CA GLY A 226 13.40 11.65 -15.34
C GLY A 226 11.92 11.97 -15.60
N LEU A 227 11.35 12.94 -14.86
CA LEU A 227 10.10 13.59 -15.25
C LEU A 227 10.44 14.80 -16.11
N GLU A 228 9.79 14.94 -17.27
CA GLU A 228 9.78 16.22 -17.97
C GLU A 228 9.02 17.22 -17.10
N LEU A 229 9.75 18.19 -16.52
CA LEU A 229 9.15 19.31 -15.84
C LEU A 229 8.35 20.08 -16.88
N GLN A 230 7.02 20.14 -16.71
CA GLN A 230 6.25 21.18 -17.38
C GLN A 230 6.72 22.50 -16.78
N ASN A 231 7.55 23.23 -17.54
CA ASN A 231 7.86 24.61 -17.23
C ASN A 231 6.53 25.37 -17.27
N GLU A 232 5.99 25.72 -16.10
CA GLU A 232 4.99 26.77 -16.00
C GLU A 232 5.68 28.07 -16.43
N GLU A 233 5.34 28.58 -17.61
CA GLU A 233 5.64 29.96 -18.03
C GLU A 233 4.84 30.96 -17.19
#